data_AF-A0A1D2WR10-F1
#
_entry.id   AF-A0A1D2WR10-F1
#
_cell.length_a   1.000
_cell.length_b   1.000
_cell.length_c   1.000
_cell.angle_alpha   90.00
_cell.angle_beta   90.00
_cell.angle_gamma   90.00
#
_symmetry.space_group_name_H-M   'P 1'
#
loop_
_entity.id
_entity.type
_entity.pdbx_description
1 polymer ?
#
loop_
_entity_poly.entity_id
_entity_poly.type
_entity_poly.pdbx_seq_one_letter_code
_entity_poly.pdbx_strand_id
1 'polypeptide(L)'
;MIVKGAVCIPGIPDATGDILDEETIRQASLIYNRLGLGVDVQHTLQPVGRILESYILESPTTFRGNTYPKGSWFISVDVTDEEIQQAIRDGEYNGFSILAAPYKSVAQMSRGLGG
;
A
#
# COMPACT_ATOMS: atom_id res chain seq x y z
N MET A 1 7.09 -14.63 1.03
CA MET A 1 5.94 -14.81 1.96
C MET A 1 4.81 -13.93 1.48
N ILE A 2 3.60 -14.48 1.31
CA ILE A 2 2.47 -13.69 0.79
C ILE A 2 1.71 -13.01 1.93
N VAL A 3 1.61 -11.69 1.87
CA VAL A 3 0.84 -10.86 2.78
C VAL A 3 -0.23 -10.09 2.00
N LYS A 4 -1.39 -9.90 2.65
CA LYS A 4 -2.55 -9.22 2.05
C LYS A 4 -3.22 -8.34 3.08
N GLY A 5 -3.64 -7.16 2.65
CA GLY A 5 -4.32 -6.21 3.53
C GLY A 5 -4.83 -4.97 2.80
N ALA A 6 -5.59 -4.18 3.54
CA ALA A 6 -6.06 -2.88 3.09
C ALA A 6 -4.94 -1.84 3.20
N VAL A 7 -4.79 -1.01 2.17
CA VAL A 7 -3.88 0.15 2.16
C VAL A 7 -4.62 1.41 2.62
N CYS A 8 -5.81 1.64 2.07
CA CYS A 8 -6.68 2.76 2.44
C CYS A 8 -8.13 2.28 2.54
N ILE A 9 -8.88 2.85 3.48
CA ILE A 9 -10.27 2.50 3.76
C ILE A 9 -11.10 3.80 3.76
N PRO A 10 -12.14 3.91 2.93
CA PRO A 10 -12.97 5.11 2.86
C PRO A 10 -13.55 5.49 4.22
N GLY A 11 -13.41 6.77 4.60
CA GLY A 11 -13.97 7.30 5.84
C GLY A 11 -13.28 6.87 7.12
N ILE A 12 -12.19 6.09 7.04
CA ILE A 12 -11.36 5.70 8.18
C ILE A 12 -10.00 6.40 8.04
N PRO A 13 -9.51 7.10 9.08
CA PRO A 13 -8.22 7.76 9.03
C PRO A 13 -7.07 6.76 8.85
N ASP A 14 -6.09 7.13 8.03
CA ASP A 14 -4.83 6.39 7.92
C ASP A 14 -3.90 6.63 9.13
N ALA A 15 -2.68 6.08 9.07
CA ALA A 15 -1.69 6.19 10.16
C ALA A 15 -1.27 7.65 10.46
N THR A 16 -1.45 8.57 9.50
CA THR A 16 -1.17 10.00 9.64
C THR A 16 -2.40 10.83 9.97
N GLY A 17 -3.59 10.21 10.02
CA GLY A 17 -4.86 10.86 10.36
C GLY A 17 -5.65 11.35 9.15
N ASP A 18 -5.18 11.09 7.92
CA ASP A 18 -5.86 11.52 6.71
C ASP A 18 -7.06 10.64 6.42
N ILE A 19 -8.22 11.26 6.20
CA ILE A 19 -9.47 10.58 5.86
C ILE A 19 -9.73 10.77 4.37
N LEU A 20 -9.74 9.66 3.64
CA LEU A 20 -9.93 9.65 2.19
C LEU A 20 -11.32 9.11 1.84
N ASP A 21 -11.89 9.60 0.73
CA ASP A 21 -13.11 9.08 0.13
C ASP A 21 -12.83 7.97 -0.91
N GLU A 22 -13.88 7.29 -1.39
CA GLU A 22 -13.75 6.20 -2.36
C GLU A 22 -13.05 6.64 -3.66
N GLU A 23 -13.38 7.84 -4.16
CA GLU A 23 -12.83 8.33 -5.43
C GLU A 23 -11.35 8.66 -5.30
N THR A 24 -10.94 9.32 -4.22
CA THR A 24 -9.54 9.65 -3.95
C THR A 24 -8.71 8.37 -3.81
N ILE A 25 -9.21 7.37 -3.09
CA ILE A 25 -8.54 6.07 -2.94
C ILE A 25 -8.43 5.36 -4.30
N ARG A 26 -9.49 5.37 -5.11
CA ARG A 26 -9.47 4.78 -6.46
C ARG A 26 -8.44 5.47 -7.35
N GLN A 27 -8.40 6.80 -7.38
CA GLN A 27 -7.40 7.55 -8.15
C GLN A 27 -5.97 7.26 -7.68
N ALA A 28 -5.73 7.21 -6.36
CA ALA A 28 -4.43 6.87 -5.80
C ALA A 28 -3.97 5.46 -6.22
N SER A 29 -4.86 4.47 -6.12
CA SER A 29 -4.61 3.08 -6.56
C SER A 29 -4.26 3.00 -8.05
N LEU A 30 -5.02 3.70 -8.90
CA LEU A 30 -4.77 3.72 -10.35
C LEU A 30 -3.42 4.38 -10.70
N ILE A 31 -3.07 5.49 -10.05
CA ILE A 31 -1.80 6.16 -10.25
C ILE A 31 -0.65 5.26 -9.79
N TYR A 32 -0.77 4.65 -8.61
CA TYR A 32 0.22 3.73 -8.06
C TYR A 32 0.49 2.55 -9.01
N ASN A 33 -0.58 1.92 -9.51
CA ASN A 33 -0.49 0.82 -10.46
C ASN A 33 0.10 1.26 -11.81
N ARG A 34 -0.31 2.43 -12.33
CA ARG A 34 0.22 2.99 -13.59
C ARG A 34 1.73 3.24 -13.52
N LEU A 35 2.21 3.74 -12.38
CA LEU A 35 3.62 4.04 -12.17
C LEU A 35 4.47 2.80 -11.87
N GLY A 36 3.84 1.63 -11.64
CA GLY A 36 4.55 0.39 -11.30
C GLY A 36 5.32 0.51 -9.99
N LEU A 37 4.78 1.26 -9.01
CA LEU A 37 5.44 1.46 -7.73
C LEU A 37 5.54 0.14 -6.96
N GLY A 38 6.68 -0.04 -6.29
CA GLY A 38 6.94 -1.20 -5.44
C GLY A 38 6.44 -1.02 -4.02
N VAL A 39 6.58 -2.08 -3.23
CA VAL A 39 6.36 -2.05 -1.78
C VAL A 39 7.71 -1.92 -1.10
N ASP A 40 7.80 -0.96 -0.19
CA ASP A 40 8.92 -0.74 0.71
C ASP A 40 8.48 -0.87 2.16
N VAL A 41 9.45 -0.79 3.06
CA VAL A 41 9.20 -0.66 4.49
C VAL A 41 9.50 0.78 4.88
N GLN A 42 8.59 1.38 5.66
CA GLN A 42 8.75 2.72 6.25
C GLN A 42 9.16 3.81 5.24
N HIS A 43 8.71 3.71 3.98
CA HIS A 43 9.00 4.71 2.94
C HIS A 43 10.50 4.89 2.66
N THR A 44 11.28 3.82 2.86
CA THR A 44 12.71 3.77 2.54
C THR A 44 12.99 3.81 1.04
N LEU A 45 11.97 3.60 0.19
CA LEU A 45 12.09 3.47 -1.27
C LEU A 45 12.99 2.29 -1.70
N GLN A 46 13.25 1.34 -0.79
CA GLN A 46 13.93 0.09 -1.08
C GLN A 46 12.88 -1.03 -1.24
N PRO A 47 12.78 -1.68 -2.40
CA PRO A 47 11.76 -2.68 -2.63
C PRO A 47 12.03 -3.95 -1.81
N VAL A 48 11.04 -4.40 -1.04
CA VAL A 48 11.14 -5.59 -0.17
C VAL A 48 10.38 -6.81 -0.71
N GLY A 49 9.73 -6.65 -1.86
CA GLY A 49 8.90 -7.69 -2.46
C GLY A 49 8.26 -7.27 -3.78
N ARG A 50 7.33 -8.12 -4.23
CA ARG A 50 6.58 -7.94 -5.49
C ARG A 50 5.08 -7.91 -5.24
N ILE A 51 4.40 -7.01 -5.90
CA ILE A 51 2.94 -6.93 -5.85
C ILE A 51 2.35 -8.00 -6.76
N LEU A 52 1.48 -8.82 -6.19
CA LEU A 52 0.74 -9.88 -6.89
C LEU A 52 -0.66 -9.42 -7.30
N GLU A 53 -1.33 -8.67 -6.43
CA GLU A 53 -2.68 -8.14 -6.66
C GLU A 53 -2.76 -6.69 -6.16
N SER A 54 -3.51 -5.85 -6.87
CA SER A 54 -3.88 -4.49 -6.45
C SER A 54 -5.27 -4.16 -6.97
N TYR A 55 -6.26 -4.00 -6.08
CA TYR A 55 -7.65 -3.87 -6.47
C TYR A 55 -8.51 -3.11 -5.45
N ILE A 56 -9.61 -2.52 -5.93
CA ILE A 56 -10.62 -1.85 -5.11
C ILE A 56 -11.77 -2.84 -4.82
N LEU A 57 -12.29 -2.83 -3.59
CA LEU A 57 -13.50 -3.58 -3.24
C LEU A 57 -14.72 -2.95 -3.91
N GLU A 58 -15.46 -3.74 -4.70
CA GLU A 58 -16.70 -3.30 -5.34
C GLU A 58 -17.95 -3.46 -4.44
N SER A 59 -17.80 -4.15 -3.30
CA SER A 59 -18.83 -4.30 -2.27
C SER A 59 -18.19 -4.53 -0.88
N PRO A 60 -18.93 -4.30 0.22
CA PRO A 60 -18.43 -4.59 1.55
C PRO A 60 -17.95 -6.04 1.68
N THR A 61 -16.74 -6.24 2.20
CA THR A 61 -16.09 -7.55 2.27
C THR A 61 -15.50 -7.79 3.66
N THR A 62 -15.67 -9.00 4.19
CA THR A 62 -15.05 -9.41 5.45
C THR A 62 -13.69 -10.04 5.19
N PHE A 63 -12.65 -9.55 5.89
CA PHE A 63 -11.30 -10.08 5.82
C PHE A 63 -10.67 -10.07 7.22
N ARG A 64 -10.10 -11.21 7.64
CA ARG A 64 -9.46 -11.40 8.97
C ARG A 64 -10.32 -10.91 10.15
N GLY A 65 -11.63 -11.16 10.09
CA GLY A 65 -12.58 -10.79 11.15
C GLY A 65 -13.05 -9.33 11.13
N ASN A 66 -12.52 -8.48 10.23
CA ASN A 66 -12.97 -7.10 10.04
C ASN A 66 -13.82 -6.97 8.78
N THR A 67 -14.80 -6.05 8.80
CA THR A 67 -15.59 -5.71 7.61
C THR A 67 -15.06 -4.42 7.00
N TYR A 68 -14.70 -4.48 5.73
CA TYR A 68 -14.19 -3.36 4.94
C TYR A 68 -15.28 -2.86 4.00
N PRO A 69 -15.54 -1.54 3.93
CA PRO A 69 -16.53 -0.98 3.01
C PRO A 69 -16.08 -1.09 1.54
N LYS A 70 -17.06 -0.96 0.63
CA LYS A 70 -16.81 -0.69 -0.80
C LYS A 70 -15.85 0.50 -0.93
N GLY A 71 -14.96 0.45 -1.91
CA GLY A 71 -13.95 1.49 -2.13
C GLY A 71 -12.64 1.27 -1.38
N SER A 72 -12.55 0.30 -0.46
CA SER A 72 -11.28 -0.03 0.19
C SER A 72 -10.29 -0.60 -0.82
N TRP A 73 -9.05 -0.12 -0.77
CA TRP A 73 -7.98 -0.61 -1.64
C TRP A 73 -7.19 -1.71 -0.95
N PHE A 74 -7.09 -2.87 -1.60
CA PHE A 74 -6.32 -4.01 -1.14
C PHE A 74 -5.14 -4.29 -2.06
N ILE A 75 -4.04 -4.73 -1.45
CA ILE A 75 -2.90 -5.29 -2.16
C ILE A 75 -2.51 -6.65 -1.58
N SER A 76 -1.96 -7.50 -2.44
CA SER A 76 -1.27 -8.74 -2.07
C SER A 76 0.18 -8.64 -2.51
N VAL A 77 1.11 -8.94 -1.62
CA VAL A 77 2.55 -8.78 -1.86
C VAL A 77 3.24 -10.10 -1.53
N ASP A 78 4.10 -10.57 -2.42
CA ASP A 78 5.12 -11.56 -2.09
C ASP A 78 6.36 -10.85 -1.56
N VAL A 79 6.52 -10.85 -0.24
CA VAL A 79 7.69 -10.31 0.44
C VAL A 79 8.83 -11.30 0.27
N THR A 80 9.90 -10.88 -0.40
CA THR A 80 11.06 -11.75 -0.70
C THR A 80 12.20 -11.59 0.30
N ASP A 81 12.22 -10.48 1.03
CA ASP A 81 13.24 -10.19 2.04
C ASP A 81 13.02 -10.99 3.33
N GLU A 82 14.01 -11.79 3.76
CA GLU A 82 13.90 -12.68 4.93
C GLU A 82 13.83 -11.94 6.27
N GLU A 83 14.52 -10.80 6.41
CA GLU A 83 14.50 -10.00 7.63
C GLU A 83 13.12 -9.36 7.80
N ILE A 84 12.57 -8.81 6.72
CA ILE A 84 11.21 -8.25 6.74
C ILE A 84 10.16 -9.34 6.99
N GLN A 85 10.34 -10.52 6.41
CA GLN A 85 9.47 -11.65 6.72
C GLN A 85 9.49 -12.03 8.20
N GLN A 86 10.66 -11.99 8.83
CA GLN A 86 10.80 -12.29 10.25
C GLN A 86 10.16 -11.21 11.11
N ALA A 87 10.42 -9.93 10.83
CA ALA A 87 9.79 -8.81 11.53
C ALA A 87 8.26 -8.82 11.45
N ILE A 88 7.68 -9.24 10.31
CA ILE A 88 6.23 -9.47 10.17
C ILE A 88 5.75 -10.60 11.09
N ARG A 89 6.48 -11.71 11.16
CA ARG A 89 6.11 -12.85 12.05
C ARG A 89 6.19 -12.46 13.53
N ASP A 90 7.14 -11.60 13.87
CA ASP A 90 7.34 -11.10 15.23
C ASP A 90 6.34 -9.97 15.58
N GLY A 91 5.53 -9.54 14.62
CA GLY A 91 4.45 -8.57 14.81
C GLY A 91 4.88 -7.11 14.74
N GLU A 92 6.12 -6.83 14.33
CA GLU A 92 6.66 -5.47 14.19
C GLU A 92 6.02 -4.71 13.03
N TYR A 93 5.61 -5.42 11.97
CA TYR A 93 4.87 -4.88 10.83
C TYR A 93 3.49 -5.54 10.70
N ASN A 94 2.44 -4.77 10.95
CA ASN A 94 1.07 -5.27 11.08
C ASN A 94 0.06 -4.65 10.10
N GLY A 95 0.49 -3.74 9.22
CA GLY A 95 -0.38 -3.04 8.28
C GLY A 95 0.36 -2.54 7.04
N PHE A 96 -0.43 -2.15 6.03
CA PHE A 96 0.08 -1.45 4.85
C PHE A 96 -0.22 0.05 4.99
N SER A 97 0.59 0.87 4.31
CA SER A 97 0.37 2.31 4.19
C SER A 97 0.85 2.78 2.82
N ILE A 98 0.35 3.93 2.35
CA ILE A 98 0.80 4.59 1.13
C ILE A 98 1.58 5.86 1.45
N LEU A 99 2.73 6.04 0.80
CA LEU A 99 3.41 7.33 0.78
C LEU A 99 2.71 8.25 -0.21
N ALA A 100 2.03 9.29 0.29
CA ALA A 100 1.58 10.39 -0.54
C ALA A 100 2.71 11.41 -0.72
N ALA A 101 3.39 11.39 -1.87
CA ALA A 101 4.37 12.41 -2.24
C ALA A 101 3.81 13.30 -3.38
N PRO A 102 4.06 14.63 -3.37
CA PRO A 102 3.62 15.52 -4.45
C PRO A 102 4.15 15.04 -5.81
N TYR A 103 3.35 15.14 -6.88
CA TYR A 103 3.74 14.70 -8.22
C TYR A 103 5.10 15.25 -8.70
N LYS A 104 5.41 16.52 -8.37
CA LYS A 104 6.71 17.14 -8.67
C LYS A 104 7.87 16.44 -7.95
N SER A 105 7.66 16.02 -6.71
CA SER A 105 8.63 15.29 -5.90
C SER A 105 8.87 13.87 -6.44
N VAL A 106 7.81 13.16 -6.87
CA VAL A 106 7.94 11.81 -7.46
C VAL A 106 8.76 11.83 -8.76
N ALA A 107 8.53 12.83 -9.63
CA ALA A 107 9.30 13.00 -10.85
C ALA A 107 10.79 13.33 -10.58
N GLN A 108 11.10 14.02 -9.48
CA GLN A 108 12.47 14.30 -9.06
C GLN A 108 13.15 13.07 -8.46
N MET A 109 12.43 12.25 -7.68
CA MET A 109 12.93 10.98 -7.14
C MET A 109 13.27 9.99 -8.25
N SER A 110 12.43 9.89 -9.29
CA SER A 110 12.71 9.05 -10.47
C SER A 110 13.96 9.47 -11.26
N ARG A 111 14.41 10.73 -11.13
CA ARG A 111 15.62 11.24 -11.80
C ARG A 111 16.89 11.12 -10.96
N GLY A 112 16.79 10.80 -9.67
CA GLY A 112 17.92 10.67 -8.76
C GLY A 112 18.61 9.30 -8.76
N LEU A 113 18.07 8.32 -9.50
CA LEU A 113 18.61 6.93 -9.56
C LEU A 113 19.54 6.69 -10.77
N GLY A 114 20.06 7.75 -11.38
CA GLY A 114 21.07 7.67 -12.43
C GLY A 114 22.32 8.43 -12.02
N GLY A 115 23.22 7.76 -11.30
CA GLY A 115 24.55 8.22 -10.91
C GLY A 115 25.39 7.05 -10.42
#